data_AF-A0A0L1KTQ6-F1
#
_entry.id   AF-A0A0L1KTQ6-F1
#
_cell.length_a   1.000
_cell.length_b   1.000
_cell.length_c   1.000
_cell.angle_alpha   90.00
_cell.angle_beta   90.00
_cell.angle_gamma   90.00
#
_symmetry.space_group_name_H-M   'P 1'
#
loop_
_entity.id
_entity.type
_entity.pdbx_description
1 polymer ?
#
loop_
_entity_poly.entity_id
_entity_poly.type
_entity_poly.pdbx_seq_one_letter_code
_entity_poly.pdbx_strand_id
1 'polypeptide(L)'
;NQLFGSVELRTLPENLVTLRLSDNRLNGPIDLTNLPEKFAYLWLHRNAIEQSVVFFGRLPPNITAIRLATSGKRDNQIGELRALYPESLDRARQVFRPPVQIKFYSNEAIQ
;
A
#
# COMPACT_ATOMS: atom_id res chain seq x y z
N ASN A 1 -14.33 5.03 -10.75
CA ASN A 1 -14.08 4.73 -12.18
C ASN A 1 -14.31 3.23 -12.42
N GLN A 2 -14.00 2.68 -13.61
CA GLN A 2 -14.14 1.24 -13.89
C GLN A 2 -12.80 0.58 -14.26
N LEU A 3 -11.68 1.16 -13.81
CA LEU A 3 -10.36 0.59 -14.08
C LEU A 3 -10.26 -0.81 -13.47
N PHE A 4 -9.66 -1.74 -14.21
CA PHE A 4 -9.48 -3.14 -13.81
C PHE A 4 -8.09 -3.62 -14.23
N GLY A 5 -7.67 -4.78 -13.73
CA GLY A 5 -6.31 -5.30 -13.94
C GLY A 5 -5.34 -4.83 -12.86
N SER A 6 -4.04 -4.82 -13.21
CA SER A 6 -2.94 -4.42 -12.33
C SER A 6 -2.59 -2.94 -12.48
N VAL A 7 -1.90 -2.41 -11.48
CA VAL A 7 -1.27 -1.09 -11.52
C VAL A 7 0.21 -1.24 -11.17
N GLU A 8 1.09 -0.75 -12.05
CA GLU A 8 2.52 -0.71 -11.76
C GLU A 8 2.82 0.53 -10.90
N LEU A 9 3.28 0.29 -9.68
CA LEU A 9 3.54 1.34 -8.68
C LEU A 9 5.03 1.60 -8.49
N ARG A 10 5.93 0.77 -9.07
CA ARG A 10 7.39 0.91 -8.91
C ARG A 10 8.03 1.91 -9.86
N THR A 11 7.33 2.27 -10.94
CA THR A 11 7.83 3.16 -11.99
C THR A 11 6.99 4.43 -12.09
N LEU A 12 6.46 4.91 -10.96
CA LEU A 12 5.71 6.15 -10.91
C LEU A 12 6.63 7.36 -11.19
N PRO A 13 6.13 8.43 -11.82
CA PRO A 13 6.93 9.64 -12.04
C PRO A 13 7.46 10.21 -10.72
N GLU A 14 8.72 10.65 -10.71
CA GLU A 14 9.41 11.13 -9.50
C GLU A 14 8.72 12.32 -8.82
N ASN A 15 8.06 13.16 -9.62
CA ASN A 15 7.34 14.35 -9.13
C ASN A 15 5.88 14.08 -8.74
N LEU A 16 5.43 12.82 -8.78
CA LEU A 16 4.06 12.48 -8.40
C LEU A 16 3.86 12.65 -6.89
N VAL A 17 2.91 13.51 -6.51
CA VAL A 17 2.61 13.81 -5.10
C VAL A 17 1.40 13.02 -4.59
N THR A 18 0.42 12.73 -5.45
CA THR A 18 -0.83 12.07 -5.05
C THR A 18 -1.36 11.17 -6.14
N LEU A 19 -1.75 9.95 -5.76
CA LEU A 19 -2.41 8.97 -6.63
C LEU A 19 -3.72 8.51 -5.99
N ARG A 20 -4.83 8.74 -6.69
CA ARG A 20 -6.17 8.35 -6.26
C ARG A 20 -6.74 7.31 -7.20
N LEU A 21 -6.74 6.06 -6.76
CA LEU A 21 -7.25 4.91 -7.50
C LEU A 21 -8.38 4.21 -6.76
N SER A 22 -8.91 4.81 -5.70
CA SER A 22 -10.05 4.27 -4.97
C SER A 22 -11.31 4.17 -5.84
N ASP A 23 -12.24 3.33 -5.43
CA ASP A 23 -13.55 3.16 -6.09
C ASP A 23 -13.39 2.72 -7.57
N ASN A 24 -12.65 1.63 -7.76
CA ASN A 24 -12.37 0.98 -9.04
C ASN A 24 -12.57 -0.54 -8.93
N ARG A 25 -12.08 -1.29 -9.91
CA ARG A 25 -12.11 -2.76 -9.99
C ARG A 25 -10.71 -3.34 -10.22
N LEU A 26 -9.67 -2.64 -9.77
CA LEU A 26 -8.30 -3.16 -9.82
C LEU A 26 -8.25 -4.44 -9.00
N ASN A 27 -7.65 -5.47 -9.56
CA ASN A 27 -7.61 -6.82 -8.99
C ASN A 27 -6.23 -7.47 -9.13
N GLY A 28 -5.31 -6.81 -9.83
CA GLY A 28 -3.92 -7.24 -9.91
C GLY A 28 -3.16 -6.96 -8.61
N PRO A 29 -2.01 -7.62 -8.43
CA PRO A 29 -1.17 -7.44 -7.27
C PRO A 29 -0.60 -6.01 -7.22
N ILE A 30 -0.22 -5.59 -6.01
CA ILE A 30 0.45 -4.32 -5.76
C ILE A 30 1.78 -4.53 -5.04
N ASP A 31 2.73 -3.64 -5.35
CA ASP A 31 4.06 -3.60 -4.76
C ASP A 31 4.37 -2.14 -4.35
N LEU A 32 4.65 -1.94 -3.06
CA LEU A 32 4.91 -0.61 -2.47
C LEU A 32 6.40 -0.44 -2.10
N THR A 33 7.28 -1.21 -2.71
CA THR A 33 8.72 -1.22 -2.39
C THR A 33 9.48 -0.03 -2.93
N ASN A 34 8.99 0.60 -4.01
CA ASN A 34 9.64 1.75 -4.64
C ASN A 34 8.65 2.90 -4.90
N LEU A 35 8.36 3.68 -3.86
CA LEU A 35 7.51 4.87 -3.97
C LEU A 35 8.36 6.13 -4.20
N PRO A 36 7.91 7.08 -5.04
CA PRO A 36 8.64 8.33 -5.29
C PRO A 36 8.88 9.16 -4.03
N GLU A 37 10.00 9.90 -3.97
CA GLU A 37 10.40 10.69 -2.80
C GLU A 37 9.37 11.78 -2.43
N LYS A 38 8.76 12.41 -3.44
CA LYS A 38 7.76 13.48 -3.24
C LYS A 38 6.36 12.97 -2.91
N PHE A 39 6.16 11.66 -2.83
CA PHE A 39 4.84 11.08 -2.73
C PHE A 39 4.23 11.28 -1.34
N ALA A 40 3.01 11.83 -1.29
CA ALA A 40 2.34 12.20 -0.05
C ALA A 40 1.10 11.32 0.23
N TYR A 41 0.36 10.93 -0.82
CA TYR A 41 -0.91 10.23 -0.68
C TYR A 41 -1.12 9.14 -1.74
N LEU A 42 -1.46 7.93 -1.29
CA LEU A 42 -1.88 6.81 -2.15
C LEU A 42 -3.20 6.24 -1.66
N TRP A 43 -4.24 6.30 -2.48
CA TRP A 43 -5.56 5.73 -2.16
C TRP A 43 -5.90 4.59 -3.12
N LEU A 44 -5.97 3.38 -2.58
CA LEU A 44 -6.27 2.13 -3.30
C LEU A 44 -7.48 1.38 -2.75
N HIS A 45 -8.03 1.80 -1.61
CA HIS A 45 -9.24 1.21 -1.03
C HIS A 45 -10.44 1.20 -1.99
N ARG A 46 -11.40 0.32 -1.74
CA ARG A 46 -12.57 0.05 -2.59
C ARG A 46 -12.18 -0.37 -4.01
N ASN A 47 -11.31 -1.37 -4.08
CA ASN A 47 -10.98 -2.13 -5.27
C ASN A 47 -11.28 -3.63 -5.03
N ALA A 48 -10.76 -4.51 -5.87
CA ALA A 48 -10.89 -5.97 -5.77
C ALA A 48 -9.51 -6.64 -5.69
N ILE A 49 -8.53 -5.98 -5.08
CA ILE A 49 -7.17 -6.52 -4.91
C ILE A 49 -7.23 -7.60 -3.83
N GLU A 50 -6.86 -8.82 -4.20
CA GLU A 50 -6.76 -9.97 -3.30
C GLU A 50 -5.28 -10.37 -3.20
N GLN A 51 -4.65 -10.06 -2.06
CA GLN A 51 -3.23 -10.30 -1.88
C GLN A 51 -2.92 -10.58 -0.41
N SER A 52 -2.49 -11.80 -0.09
CA SER A 52 -2.20 -12.19 1.29
C SER A 52 -1.10 -11.33 1.92
N VAL A 53 -0.07 -10.97 1.16
CA VAL A 53 1.09 -10.21 1.64
C VAL A 53 1.42 -9.08 0.68
N VAL A 54 1.45 -7.84 1.17
CA VAL A 54 1.93 -6.67 0.44
C VAL A 54 3.26 -6.22 1.03
N PHE A 55 4.29 -6.12 0.19
CA PHE A 55 5.60 -5.61 0.60
C PHE A 55 5.66 -4.09 0.46
N PHE A 56 6.34 -3.45 1.40
CA PHE A 56 6.66 -2.03 1.34
C PHE A 56 8.12 -1.78 1.73
N GLY A 57 8.72 -0.80 1.06
CA GLY A 57 10.11 -0.40 1.28
C GLY A 57 10.20 0.74 2.28
N ARG A 58 11.28 1.51 2.16
CA ARG A 58 11.41 2.77 2.90
C ARG A 58 10.31 3.72 2.48
N LEU A 59 9.58 4.23 3.46
CA LEU A 59 8.49 5.16 3.23
C LEU A 59 9.04 6.55 2.87
N PRO A 60 8.56 7.20 1.78
CA PRO A 60 9.01 8.54 1.41
C PRO A 60 8.88 9.53 2.59
N PRO A 61 9.78 10.51 2.73
CA PRO A 61 9.75 11.42 3.88
C PRO A 61 8.40 12.13 4.01
N ASN A 62 7.82 12.55 2.88
CA ASN A 62 6.58 13.30 2.78
C ASN A 62 5.31 12.43 2.81
N ILE A 63 5.44 11.09 2.84
CA ILE A 63 4.27 10.23 2.83
C ILE A 63 3.46 10.43 4.10
N THR A 64 2.19 10.78 3.90
CA THR A 64 1.27 11.08 4.99
C THR A 64 0.25 9.97 5.14
N ALA A 65 -0.24 9.41 4.04
CA ALA A 65 -1.21 8.33 4.10
C ALA A 65 -1.17 7.39 2.90
N ILE A 66 -1.20 6.09 3.20
CA ILE A 66 -1.52 5.04 2.25
C ILE A 66 -2.82 4.39 2.72
N ARG A 67 -3.83 4.28 1.84
CA ARG A 67 -5.13 3.70 2.17
C ARG A 67 -5.38 2.51 1.26
N LEU A 68 -5.11 1.30 1.79
CA LEU A 68 -5.23 0.07 1.03
C LEU A 68 -6.60 -0.58 1.13
N ALA A 69 -7.26 -0.51 2.28
CA ALA A 69 -8.60 -1.06 2.47
C ALA A 69 -9.37 -0.25 3.53
N THR A 70 -10.70 -0.32 3.47
CA THR A 70 -11.63 0.12 4.51
C THR A 70 -12.23 -1.10 5.21
N SER A 71 -13.17 -0.88 6.14
CA SER A 71 -13.97 -1.94 6.78
C SER A 71 -15.22 -2.35 6.00
N GLY A 72 -15.39 -1.85 4.76
CA GLY A 72 -16.57 -2.12 3.93
C GLY A 72 -16.57 -3.51 3.28
N LYS A 73 -17.77 -4.01 2.92
CA LYS A 73 -17.97 -5.34 2.29
C LYS A 73 -17.38 -5.50 0.88
N ARG A 74 -17.07 -4.39 0.19
CA ARG A 74 -16.56 -4.38 -1.19
C ARG A 74 -15.23 -3.61 -1.23
N ASP A 75 -14.22 -4.24 -0.67
CA ASP A 75 -12.88 -3.67 -0.56
C ASP A 75 -11.81 -4.72 -0.82
N ASN A 76 -10.56 -4.27 -0.89
CA ASN A 76 -9.41 -5.12 -1.05
C ASN A 76 -9.27 -6.08 0.12
N GLN A 77 -8.82 -7.30 -0.18
CA GLN A 77 -8.54 -8.35 0.79
C GLN A 77 -7.02 -8.47 0.93
N ILE A 78 -6.47 -7.78 1.93
CA ILE A 78 -5.03 -7.77 2.21
C ILE A 78 -4.80 -8.35 3.60
N GLY A 79 -4.03 -9.44 3.68
CA GLY A 79 -3.76 -10.11 4.95
C GLY A 79 -2.71 -9.39 5.79
N GLU A 80 -1.56 -9.10 5.18
CA GLU A 80 -0.36 -8.64 5.89
C GLU A 80 0.41 -7.58 5.11
N LEU A 81 1.02 -6.65 5.83
CA LEU A 81 2.03 -5.73 5.33
C LEU A 81 3.41 -6.14 5.85
N ARG A 82 4.35 -6.34 4.94
CA ARG A 82 5.73 -6.71 5.28
C ARG A 82 6.72 -5.64 4.87
N ALA A 83 7.46 -5.16 5.85
CA ALA A 83 8.55 -4.21 5.62
C ALA A 83 9.76 -4.95 5.05
N LEU A 84 10.36 -4.42 3.98
CA LEU A 84 11.66 -4.91 3.49
C LEU A 84 12.79 -4.64 4.48
N TYR A 85 12.67 -3.54 5.23
CA TYR A 85 13.67 -3.11 6.20
C TYR A 85 13.03 -2.87 7.57
N PRO A 86 13.62 -3.34 8.68
CA PRO A 86 13.05 -3.18 10.01
C PRO A 86 12.71 -1.73 10.37
N GLU A 87 13.58 -0.77 9.99
CA GLU A 87 13.37 0.66 10.26
C GLU A 87 12.14 1.26 9.57
N SER A 88 11.59 0.57 8.56
CA SER A 88 10.40 1.05 7.85
C SER A 88 9.12 0.86 8.68
N LEU A 89 9.16 0.08 9.76
CA LEU A 89 7.99 -0.19 10.60
C LEU A 89 7.56 1.00 11.48
N ASP A 90 8.52 1.81 11.95
CA ASP A 90 8.27 2.86 12.94
C ASP A 90 7.21 3.87 12.47
N ARG A 91 7.28 4.25 11.18
CA ARG A 91 6.31 5.16 10.55
C ARG A 91 5.15 4.43 9.86
N ALA A 92 5.26 3.13 9.59
CA ALA A 92 4.27 2.39 8.83
C ALA A 92 2.87 2.44 9.46
N ARG A 93 2.78 2.25 10.79
CA ARG A 93 1.48 2.27 11.50
C ARG A 93 0.74 3.61 11.35
N GLN A 94 1.48 4.72 11.34
CA GLN A 94 0.92 6.07 11.19
C GLN A 94 0.45 6.36 9.75
N VAL A 95 1.21 5.85 8.77
CA VAL A 95 0.97 6.09 7.34
C VAL A 95 -0.16 5.23 6.81
N PHE A 96 -0.09 3.91 7.01
CA PHE A 96 -1.08 2.97 6.46
C PHE A 96 -2.45 3.09 7.15
N ARG A 97 -2.47 3.43 8.46
CA ARG A 97 -3.68 3.43 9.31
C ARG A 97 -4.66 2.30 8.94
N PRO A 98 -4.20 1.04 8.92
CA PRO A 98 -5.04 -0.02 8.40
C PRO A 98 -6.26 -0.24 9.31
N PRO A 99 -7.36 -0.79 8.78
CA PRO A 99 -8.35 -1.43 9.63
C PRO A 99 -7.66 -2.52 10.48
N VAL A 100 -8.23 -2.82 11.65
CA VAL A 100 -7.67 -3.67 12.72
C VAL A 100 -7.11 -5.03 12.25
N GLN A 101 -7.48 -5.49 11.06
CA GLN A 101 -7.18 -6.82 10.53
C GLN A 101 -5.81 -6.95 9.82
N ILE A 102 -5.20 -5.85 9.33
CA ILE A 102 -3.92 -5.96 8.60
C ILE A 102 -2.76 -5.99 9.58
N LYS A 103 -2.03 -7.11 9.60
CA LYS A 103 -0.87 -7.32 10.47
C LYS A 103 0.40 -6.74 9.84
N PHE A 104 1.34 -6.27 10.69
CA PHE A 104 2.65 -5.78 10.25
C PHE A 104 3.75 -6.73 10.71
N TYR A 105 4.66 -7.06 9.82
CA TYR A 105 5.85 -7.86 10.12
C TYR A 105 7.10 -7.20 9.52
N SER A 106 8.25 -7.33 10.19
CA SER A 106 9.57 -7.15 9.59
C SER A 106 10.03 -8.48 9.00
N ASN A 107 10.90 -8.45 7.98
CA ASN A 107 11.54 -9.65 7.45
C ASN A 107 12.62 -10.27 8.38
N GLU A 108 12.60 -10.00 9.69
CA GLU A 108 13.57 -10.58 10.65
C GLU A 108 13.25 -12.03 11.04
N ALA A 109 12.20 -12.65 10.49
CA ALA A 109 11.77 -13.99 10.87
C ALA A 109 12.28 -15.12 9.95
N ILE A 110 13.49 -14.99 9.38
CA ILE A 110 14.26 -16.13 8.88
C ILE A 110 15.74 -15.88 9.24
N GLN A 111 16.11 -16.25 10.47
CA GLN A 111 17.45 -16.77 10.76
C GLN A 111 17.34 -18.29 10.82
#